data_AF-A0A0F9JD85-F1
#
_entry.id   AF-A0A0F9JD85-F1
#
_cell.length_a   1.000
_cell.length_b   1.000
_cell.length_c   1.000
_cell.angle_alpha   90.00
_cell.angle_beta   90.00
_cell.angle_gamma   90.00
#
_symmetry.space_group_name_H-M   'P 1'
#
loop_
_entity.id
_entity.type
_entity.pdbx_description
1 polymer ?
#
loop_
_entity_poly.entity_id
_entity_poly.type
_entity_poly.pdbx_seq_one_letter_code
_entity_poly.pdbx_strand_id
1 'polypeptide(L)'
;RDVGGGSGVYFDERNIAAQAKRCNAFRQGASQDFEVYLREKYGQGVLDELAVKQRIPQKENIYAIGTYYKLEYERLLAWLKG
;
A
#
# COMPACT_ATOMS: atom_id res chain seq x y z
N ARG A 1 12.30 -7.63 1.45
CA ARG A 1 12.53 -6.27 1.97
C ARG A 1 11.21 -5.53 1.84
N ASP A 2 10.69 -4.99 2.94
CA ASP A 2 9.42 -4.26 2.94
C ASP A 2 9.50 -2.99 2.11
N VAL A 3 8.40 -2.65 1.45
CA VAL A 3 8.32 -1.57 0.47
C VAL A 3 8.24 -0.17 1.11
N GLY A 4 8.32 -0.08 2.45
CA GLY A 4 8.41 1.16 3.23
C GLY A 4 7.41 2.24 2.83
N GLY A 5 6.24 2.30 3.46
CA GLY A 5 5.22 3.33 3.17
C GLY A 5 4.53 3.21 1.80
N GLY A 6 5.16 2.56 0.81
CA GLY A 6 4.65 2.36 -0.54
C GLY A 6 4.01 0.99 -0.79
N SER A 7 3.56 0.28 0.26
CA SER A 7 2.88 -1.00 0.08
C SER A 7 1.37 -0.83 -0.02
N GLY A 8 0.70 -1.74 -0.73
CA GLY A 8 -0.76 -1.79 -0.87
C GLY A 8 -1.53 -1.95 0.44
N VAL A 9 -0.85 -2.18 1.56
CA VAL A 9 -1.42 -2.38 2.90
C VAL A 9 -1.18 -1.20 3.85
N TYR A 10 -0.54 -0.11 3.40
CA TYR A 10 -0.17 1.00 4.27
C TYR A 10 -1.39 1.67 4.95
N PHE A 11 -2.51 1.78 4.23
CA PHE A 11 -3.78 2.31 4.76
C PHE A 11 -4.87 1.24 4.93
N ASP A 12 -4.52 -0.05 4.88
CA ASP A 12 -5.51 -1.10 5.19
C ASP A 12 -5.72 -1.10 6.72
N GLU A 13 -6.93 -0.77 7.18
CA GLU A 13 -7.25 -0.66 8.61
C GLU A 13 -6.96 -1.95 9.38
N ARG A 14 -6.99 -3.11 8.69
CA ARG A 14 -6.66 -4.39 9.29
C ARG A 14 -5.16 -4.50 9.60
N ASN A 15 -4.32 -3.76 8.88
CA ASN A 15 -2.86 -3.72 9.02
C ASN A 15 -2.36 -2.53 9.87
N ILE A 16 -3.25 -1.89 10.64
CA ILE A 16 -2.91 -0.75 11.51
C ILE A 16 -3.30 -1.07 12.96
N ALA A 17 -2.34 -0.95 13.88
CA ALA A 17 -2.62 -0.96 15.31
C ALA A 17 -1.78 0.10 16.04
N ALA A 18 -2.39 0.73 17.03
CA ALA A 18 -1.75 1.77 17.81
C ALA A 18 -0.65 1.18 18.72
N GLN A 19 0.54 1.75 18.65
CA GLN A 19 1.64 1.47 19.57
C GLN A 19 2.20 2.79 20.09
N ALA A 20 2.64 2.80 21.35
CA ALA A 20 3.31 3.96 21.92
C ALA A 20 4.52 4.36 21.04
N LYS A 21 4.63 5.64 20.69
CA LYS A 21 5.64 6.15 19.72
C LYS A 21 7.06 5.63 19.98
N ARG A 22 7.50 5.65 21.24
CA ARG A 22 8.85 5.18 21.63
C ARG A 22 9.01 3.68 21.45
N CYS A 23 7.99 2.90 21.79
CA CYS A 23 8.00 1.44 21.63
C CYS A 23 7.96 1.06 20.15
N ASN A 24 7.18 1.76 19.33
CA ASN A 24 7.12 1.54 17.89
C ASN A 24 8.48 1.80 17.24
N ALA A 25 9.16 2.89 17.62
CA ALA A 25 10.49 3.20 17.13
C ALA A 25 11.53 2.14 17.53
N PHE A 26 11.50 1.68 18.78
CA PHE A 26 12.45 0.68 19.29
C PHE A 26 12.19 -0.74 18.74
N ARG A 27 10.93 -1.15 18.65
CA ARG A 27 10.52 -2.49 18.23
C ARG A 27 10.21 -2.60 16.74
N GLN A 28 10.35 -1.50 15.99
CA GLN A 28 10.04 -1.43 14.55
C GLN A 28 8.66 -2.01 14.22
N GLY A 29 7.63 -1.58 14.95
CA GLY A 29 6.26 -2.08 14.79
C GLY A 29 6.00 -3.48 15.35
N ALA A 30 6.99 -4.11 16.00
CA ALA A 30 6.87 -5.44 16.63
C ALA A 30 6.27 -6.48 15.67
N SER A 31 6.82 -6.60 14.46
CA SER A 31 6.24 -7.34 13.33
C SER A 31 5.81 -8.78 13.63
N GLN A 32 6.58 -9.51 14.44
CA GLN A 32 6.27 -10.89 14.83
C GLN A 32 5.02 -10.97 15.73
N ASP A 33 4.98 -10.14 16.78
CA ASP A 33 3.83 -10.06 17.68
C ASP A 33 2.59 -9.56 16.93
N PHE A 34 2.79 -8.63 15.99
CA PHE A 34 1.72 -8.09 15.17
C PHE A 34 1.15 -9.14 14.20
N GLU A 35 1.98 -10.00 13.61
CA GLU A 35 1.51 -11.11 12.79
C GLU A 35 0.62 -12.08 13.59
N VAL A 36 1.05 -12.43 14.81
CA VAL A 36 0.28 -13.29 15.72
C VAL A 36 -1.07 -12.63 16.04
N TYR A 37 -1.07 -11.35 16.40
CA TYR A 37 -2.28 -10.56 16.64
C TYR A 37 -3.24 -10.56 15.45
N LEU A 38 -2.74 -10.36 14.23
CA LEU A 38 -3.56 -10.37 13.02
C LEU A 38 -4.18 -11.75 12.76
N ARG A 39 -3.41 -12.81 12.97
CA ARG A 39 -3.89 -14.19 12.83
C ARG A 39 -4.97 -14.52 13.84
N GLU A 40 -4.83 -14.10 15.09
CA GLU A 40 -5.83 -14.32 16.14
C GLU A 40 -7.10 -13.48 15.91
N LYS A 41 -6.95 -12.23 15.46
CA LYS A 41 -8.08 -11.31 15.29
C LYS A 41 -8.89 -11.55 14.02
N TYR A 42 -8.22 -11.86 12.91
CA TYR A 42 -8.84 -11.92 11.58
C TYR A 42 -8.71 -13.29 10.90
N GLY A 43 -7.93 -14.21 11.47
CA GLY A 43 -7.65 -15.51 10.89
C GLY A 43 -6.56 -15.47 9.81
N GLN A 44 -6.12 -16.68 9.40
CA GLN A 44 -5.04 -16.84 8.43
C GLN A 44 -5.38 -16.25 7.04
N GLY A 45 -6.65 -16.32 6.61
CA GLY A 45 -7.06 -15.83 5.29
C GLY A 45 -6.79 -14.34 5.09
N VAL A 46 -7.02 -13.51 6.11
CA VAL A 46 -6.72 -12.07 6.04
C VAL A 46 -5.21 -11.82 6.03
N LEU A 47 -4.44 -12.62 6.77
CA LEU A 47 -2.98 -12.53 6.74
C LEU A 47 -2.43 -12.80 5.34
N ASP A 48 -2.97 -13.82 4.66
CA ASP A 48 -2.60 -14.18 3.30
C ASP A 48 -2.97 -13.08 2.29
N GLU A 49 -4.16 -12.48 2.42
CA GLU A 49 -4.56 -11.31 1.63
C GLU A 49 -3.60 -10.13 1.80
N LEU A 50 -3.25 -9.81 3.05
CA LEU A 50 -2.32 -8.72 3.35
C LEU A 50 -0.92 -9.02 2.79
N ALA A 51 -0.45 -10.26 2.84
CA ALA A 51 0.82 -10.67 2.26
C ALA A 51 0.84 -10.51 0.72
N VAL A 52 -0.27 -10.77 0.05
CA VAL A 52 -0.43 -10.49 -1.39
C VAL A 52 -0.43 -8.98 -1.65
N LYS A 53 -1.24 -8.21 -0.93
CA LYS A 53 -1.33 -6.74 -1.08
C LYS A 53 -0.02 -6.02 -0.76
N GLN A 54 0.78 -6.52 0.19
CA GLN A 54 2.11 -5.98 0.54
C GLN A 54 3.04 -5.94 -0.68
N ARG A 55 2.89 -6.89 -1.60
CA ARG A 55 3.69 -6.98 -2.85
C ARG A 55 3.16 -6.09 -3.96
N ILE A 56 1.95 -5.56 -3.81
CA ILE A 56 1.37 -4.59 -4.73
C ILE A 56 1.96 -3.23 -4.33
N PRO A 57 2.80 -2.60 -5.18
CA PRO A 57 3.23 -1.25 -4.90
C PRO A 57 1.99 -0.35 -4.86
N GLN A 58 1.86 0.46 -3.81
CA GLN A 58 0.85 1.50 -3.75
C GLN A 58 1.17 2.50 -4.86
N LYS A 59 0.51 2.33 -6.01
CA LYS A 59 0.72 3.18 -7.18
C LYS A 59 0.00 4.50 -6.94
N GLU A 60 0.69 5.41 -6.29
CA GLU A 60 0.85 6.72 -6.88
C GLU A 60 2.13 6.69 -7.72
N ASN A 61 2.13 5.86 -8.78
CA ASN A 61 3.13 6.04 -9.82
C ASN A 61 2.73 7.31 -10.56
N ILE A 62 3.12 8.45 -10.02
CA ILE A 62 2.84 9.79 -10.56
C ILE A 62 3.26 9.89 -12.02
N TYR A 63 4.25 9.11 -12.46
CA TYR A 63 4.63 8.99 -13.87
C TYR A 63 3.59 8.26 -14.70
N ALA A 64 2.94 7.22 -14.19
CA ALA A 64 1.84 6.54 -14.88
C ALA A 64 0.62 7.45 -15.00
N ILE A 65 0.29 8.21 -13.95
CA ILE A 65 -0.78 9.22 -13.97
C ILE A 65 -0.44 10.33 -14.98
N GLY A 66 0.77 10.88 -14.94
CA GLY A 66 1.22 11.89 -15.88
C GLY A 66 1.25 11.40 -17.33
N THR A 67 1.66 10.15 -17.55
CA THR A 67 1.65 9.51 -18.87
C THR A 67 0.23 9.38 -19.42
N TYR A 68 -0.72 8.95 -18.59
CA TYR A 68 -2.13 8.84 -18.98
C TYR A 68 -2.69 10.20 -19.43
N TYR A 69 -2.52 11.25 -18.63
CA TYR A 69 -3.04 12.59 -18.98
C TYR A 69 -2.38 13.18 -20.22
N LYS A 70 -1.07 12.92 -20.44
CA LYS A 70 -0.39 13.34 -21.66
C LYS A 70 -1.01 12.69 -22.91
N LEU A 71 -1.22 11.38 -22.88
CA LEU A 71 -1.81 10.64 -24.01
C LEU A 71 -3.24 11.12 -24.29
N GLU A 72 -4.04 11.35 -23.25
CA GLU A 72 -5.41 11.82 -23.42
C GLU A 72 -5.49 13.25 -23.97
N TYR A 73 -4.56 14.12 -23.57
CA TYR A 73 -4.40 15.46 -24.15
C TYR A 73 -4.02 15.41 -25.63
N GLU A 74 -3.06 14.55 -26.00
CA GLU A 74 -2.67 14.35 -27.40
C GLU A 74 -3.84 13.83 -28.25
N ARG A 75 -4.64 12.90 -27.70
CA ARG A 75 -5.87 12.39 -28.33
C ARG A 75 -6.89 13.50 -28.58
N LEU A 76 -7.15 14.34 -27.58
CA LEU A 76 -8.07 15.48 -27.68
C LEU A 76 -7.59 16.52 -28.70
N LEU A 77 -6.29 16.84 -28.71
CA LEU A 77 -5.70 17.74 -29.69
C LEU A 77 -5.84 17.21 -31.12
N ALA A 78 -5.65 15.90 -31.32
CA ALA A 78 -5.85 15.28 -32.63
C ALA A 78 -7.31 15.37 -33.07
N TRP A 79 -8.25 15.14 -32.15
CA TRP A 79 -9.69 15.27 -32.42
C TRP A 79 -10.11 16.70 -32.79
N LEU A 80 -9.54 17.73 -32.14
CA LEU A 80 -9.85 19.13 -32.44
C LEU A 80 -9.25 19.64 -33.76
N LYS A 81 -8.23 18.95 -34.29
CA LYS A 81 -7.50 19.35 -35.50
C LYS A 81 -7.96 18.62 -36.76
N GLY A 82 -8.74 17.55 -36.61
CA GLY A 82 -9.39 16.82 -37.70
C GLY A 82 -10.85 17.24 -37.84
#